data_AF-A0A210VR03-F1
#
_entry.id   AF-A0A210VR03-F1
#
_cell.length_a   1.000
_cell.length_b   1.000
_cell.length_c   1.000
_cell.angle_alpha   90.00
_cell.angle_beta   90.00
_cell.angle_gamma   90.00
#
_symmetry.space_group_name_H-M   'P 1'
#
loop_
_entity.id
_entity.type
_entity.pdbx_description
1 polymer ?
#
loop_
_entity_poly.entity_id
_entity_poly.type
_entity_poly.pdbx_seq_one_letter_code
_entity_poly.pdbx_strand_id
1 'polypeptide(L)' 'MNNALITDEQRIVLLANGRESLENPDFDPAPVVKLFTPDAGATWLPTEIDPYGVVSENGK' A
#
# COMPACT_ATOMS: atom_id res chain seq x y z
N MET A 1 -11.85 13.33 13.46
CA MET A 1 -11.97 13.02 12.02
C MET A 1 -10.93 11.96 11.71
N ASN A 2 -11.34 10.82 11.16
CA ASN A 2 -10.41 9.80 10.68
C ASN A 2 -9.91 10.24 9.30
N ASN A 3 -8.69 10.78 9.20
CA ASN A 3 -8.10 11.20 7.93
C ASN A 3 -7.28 10.05 7.31
N ALA A 4 -7.91 8.89 7.14
CA ALA A 4 -7.26 7.77 6.46
C ALA A 4 -7.18 8.07 4.95
N LEU A 5 -6.00 7.88 4.35
CA LEU A 5 -5.78 8.10 2.92
C LEU A 5 -6.39 7.00 2.03
N ILE A 6 -6.71 5.85 2.62
CA ILE A 6 -7.33 4.69 1.97
C ILE A 6 -8.40 4.08 2.89
N THR A 7 -9.37 3.37 2.31
CA THR A 7 -10.39 2.62 3.07
C THR A 7 -9.83 1.32 3.65
N ASP A 8 -10.53 0.74 4.63
CA ASP A 8 -10.15 -0.57 5.18
C ASP A 8 -10.19 -1.68 4.11
N GLU A 9 -11.16 -1.62 3.20
CA GLU A 9 -11.26 -2.56 2.07
C GLU A 9 -10.06 -2.43 1.13
N GLN A 10 -9.66 -1.21 0.78
CA GLN A 10 -8.46 -0.97 -0.03
C GLN A 10 -7.20 -1.47 0.69
N ARG A 11 -7.11 -1.26 2.01
CA ARG A 11 -6.00 -1.76 2.83
C ARG A 11 -5.92 -3.29 2.82
N ILE A 12 -7.06 -3.97 2.92
CA ILE A 12 -7.12 -5.45 2.88
C ILE A 12 -6.57 -5.96 1.54
N VAL A 13 -6.99 -5.38 0.42
CA VAL A 13 -6.51 -5.78 -0.92
C VAL A 13 -5.02 -5.50 -1.07
N LEU A 14 -4.55 -4.31 -0.68
CA LEU A 14 -3.13 -3.95 -0.76
C LEU A 14 -2.24 -4.89 0.07
N LEU A 15 -2.69 -5.32 1.26
CA LEU A 15 -1.97 -6.28 2.11
C LEU A 15 -1.98 -7.69 1.52
N ALA A 16 -3.09 -8.11 0.89
CA ALA A 16 -3.16 -9.39 0.21
C ALA A 16 -2.19 -9.42 -0.98
N ASN A 17 -2.17 -8.35 -1.78
CA ASN A 17 -1.23 -8.20 -2.89
C ASN A 17 0.22 -8.23 -2.39
N GLY A 18 0.54 -7.49 -1.32
CA GLY A 18 1.89 -7.48 -0.75
C GLY A 18 2.35 -8.84 -0.22
N ARG A 19 1.44 -9.70 0.24
CA ARG A 19 1.79 -11.09 0.62
C ARG A 19 2.06 -11.96 -0.61
N GLU A 20 1.24 -11.84 -1.64
CA GLU A 20 1.41 -12.62 -2.88
C GLU A 20 2.73 -12.26 -3.56
N SER A 21 3.08 -10.97 -3.65
CA SER A 21 4.34 -10.52 -4.26
C SER A 21 5.60 -11.04 -3.56
N LEU A 22 5.52 -11.37 -2.26
CA LEU A 22 6.65 -11.97 -1.54
C LEU A 22 6.86 -13.45 -1.90
N GLU A 23 5.77 -14.18 -2.16
CA GLU A 23 5.80 -15.61 -2.49
C GLU A 23 5.96 -15.85 -4.00
N ASN A 24 5.52 -14.89 -4.82
CA ASN A 24 5.46 -14.99 -6.27
C ASN A 24 6.10 -13.76 -6.94
N PRO A 25 7.39 -13.84 -7.32
CA PRO A 25 8.11 -12.74 -7.96
C PRO A 25 7.53 -12.25 -9.30
N ASP A 26 6.71 -13.06 -9.97
CA ASP A 26 6.07 -12.72 -11.25
C ASP A 26 4.65 -12.14 -11.07
N PHE A 27 4.18 -11.96 -9.83
CA PHE A 27 2.88 -11.36 -9.55
C PHE A 27 2.89 -9.85 -9.84
N ASP A 28 2.00 -9.41 -10.75
CA ASP A 28 1.88 -8.00 -11.18
C ASP A 28 0.45 -7.48 -10.90
N PRO A 29 0.16 -7.06 -9.65
CA PRO A 29 -1.17 -6.62 -9.28
C PRO A 29 -1.55 -5.28 -9.92
N ALA A 30 -2.81 -5.15 -10.34
CA ALA A 30 -3.34 -3.88 -10.81
C ALA A 30 -3.43 -2.83 -9.67
N PRO A 31 -3.31 -1.53 -9.99
CA PRO A 31 -3.47 -0.47 -8.98
C PRO A 31 -4.83 -0.52 -8.27
N VAL A 32 -4.80 -0.44 -6.92
CA VAL A 32 -6.00 -0.54 -6.07
C VAL A 32 -6.63 0.83 -5.82
N VAL A 33 -5.80 1.88 -5.77
CA VAL A 33 -6.25 3.26 -5.51
C VAL A 33 -5.40 4.25 -6.32
N LYS A 34 -5.97 5.41 -6.62
CA LYS A 34 -5.26 6.53 -7.26
C LYS A 34 -5.19 7.69 -6.27
N LEU A 35 -3.99 7.98 -5.78
CA LEU A 35 -3.75 9.12 -4.89
C LEU A 35 -3.14 10.27 -5.68
N PHE A 36 -3.60 11.49 -5.42
CA PHE A 36 -3.09 12.70 -6.06
C PHE A 36 -2.37 13.56 -5.03
N THR A 37 -1.16 14.01 -5.38
CA THR A 37 -0.37 14.96 -4.59
C THR A 37 -0.44 16.32 -5.28
N PRO A 38 -1.33 17.23 -4.85
CA PRO A 38 -1.64 18.45 -5.60
C PRO A 38 -0.47 19.40 -5.79
N ASP A 39 0.41 19.46 -4.81
CA ASP A 39 1.58 20.33 -4.74
C ASP A 39 2.79 19.78 -5.51
N ALA A 40 2.85 18.48 -5.75
CA ALA A 40 3.92 17.84 -6.52
C ALA A 40 3.54 17.53 -7.97
N GLY A 41 2.27 17.69 -8.36
CA GLY A 41 1.77 17.32 -9.69
C GLY A 41 1.89 15.81 -9.98
N ALA A 42 1.96 14.99 -8.93
CA ALA A 42 2.18 13.55 -9.03
C ALA A 42 0.89 12.75 -8.79
N THR A 43 0.79 11.60 -9.44
CA THR A 43 -0.22 10.58 -9.19
C THR A 43 0.47 9.31 -8.71
N TRP A 44 0.03 8.79 -7.57
CA TRP A 44 0.47 7.51 -7.03
C TRP A 44 -0.58 6.45 -7.32
N LEU A 45 -0.11 5.27 -7.74
CA LEU A 45 -0.94 4.11 -8.08
C LEU A 45 -0.51 2.90 -7.25
N PRO A 46 -0.81 2.85 -5.94
CA PRO A 46 -0.43 1.73 -5.10
C PRO A 46 -1.08 0.43 -5.59
N THR A 47 -0.25 -0.58 -5.83
CA THR A 47 -0.66 -1.94 -6.20
C THR A 47 -0.59 -2.87 -4.97
N GLU A 48 0.33 -2.59 -4.04
CA GLU A 48 0.59 -3.37 -2.83
C GLU A 48 1.13 -2.49 -1.69
N ILE A 49 1.12 -3.00 -0.46
CA ILE A 49 1.84 -2.43 0.68
C ILE A 49 2.52 -3.55 1.48
N ASP A 50 3.60 -3.20 2.20
CA ASP A 50 4.31 -4.12 3.08
C ASP A 50 3.36 -4.78 4.10
N PRO A 51 3.21 -6.12 4.07
CA PRO A 51 2.28 -6.82 4.95
C PRO A 51 2.76 -6.97 6.41
N TYR A 52 4.05 -6.74 6.67
CA TYR A 52 4.64 -6.81 8.01
C TYR A 52 4.83 -5.42 8.63
N GLY A 53 4.77 -4.39 7.79
CA GLY A 53 4.97 -3.01 8.17
C GLY A 53 6.40 -2.71 8.59
N VAL A 54 6.71 -1.43 8.78
CA VAL A 54 7.99 -1.03 9.38
C VAL A 54 8.03 -1.53 10.82
N VAL A 55 8.89 -2.51 11.10
CA VAL A 55 9.36 -2.74 12.46
C VAL A 55 10.04 -1.44 12.89
N SER A 56 9.51 -0.79 13.92
CA SER A 56 10.25 0.30 14.56
C SER A 56 11.54 -0.33 15.10
N GLU A 57 12.66 -0.11 14.41
CA GLU A 57 13.99 -0.39 14.92
C GLU A 57 14.31 0.58 16.05
N ASN A 58 13.53 0.56 17.15
CA ASN A 58 13.81 1.17 18.43
C ASN A 58 12.77 0.68 19.44
N GLY A 59 13.04 -0.48 20.04
CA GLY A 59 12.58 -0.78 21.39
C GLY A 59 13.36 0.03 22.43
N LYS A 60 13.46 1.35 22.24
CA LYS A 60 14.01 2.31 23.20
C LYS A 60 13.34 3.67 23.04
#